data_AF-A0A6J5JHS1-F1
#
_entry.id   AF-A0A6J5JHS1-F1
#
_cell.length_a   1.000
_cell.length_b   1.000
_cell.length_c   1.000
_cell.angle_alpha   90.00
_cell.angle_beta   90.00
_cell.angle_gamma   90.00
#
_symmetry.space_group_name_H-M   'P 1'
#
loop_
_entity.id
_entity.type
_entity.pdbx_description
1 polymer ?
#
loop_
_entity_poly.entity_id
_entity_poly.type
_entity_poly.pdbx_seq_one_letter_code
_entity_poly.pdbx_strand_id
1 'polypeptide(L)'
;MSTNATIAILNKDGTINMTYCHHDGYLIGGVGEKLLNHYKDAESVKNLIKGEAMDRLGETKQSTEFYGVGKNPEYSRSFTDIDHYKTRKQYWQKDFNYLFDEQTNSWSYNKQHDVTHYGFVDHDNDKKSFRPLNQETLNKEREQAVLDFIQVRDHHPDDIKWRKDVIEENLVKGADFENIKKMINPTRLNKQVNPSAQEKFDHAQEVANKLNAIKLDRELPQKDSYEDMMKKLGIQHKDKQEQSITRAGKIKV
;
A
#
# COMPACT_ATOMS: atom_id res chain seq x y z
N MET A 1 -2.46 -22.68 7.48
CA MET A 1 -2.14 -22.59 6.04
C MET A 1 -1.04 -21.55 5.87
N SER A 2 -0.07 -21.80 5.00
CA SER A 2 0.98 -20.84 4.67
C SER A 2 0.66 -20.16 3.34
N THR A 3 1.07 -18.89 3.18
CA THR A 3 1.05 -18.17 1.91
C THR A 3 2.49 -17.85 1.59
N ASN A 4 3.06 -18.59 0.66
CA ASN A 4 4.49 -18.66 0.44
C ASN A 4 4.94 -17.54 -0.51
N ALA A 5 6.14 -17.01 -0.29
CA ALA A 5 6.74 -16.02 -1.17
C ALA A 5 8.20 -16.32 -1.50
N THR A 6 8.65 -15.80 -2.65
CA THR A 6 10.08 -15.59 -2.93
C THR A 6 10.39 -14.10 -2.86
N ILE A 7 11.57 -13.75 -2.36
CA ILE A 7 12.08 -12.37 -2.32
C ILE A 7 13.42 -12.36 -3.03
N ALA A 8 13.48 -11.68 -4.18
CA ALA A 8 14.62 -11.68 -5.06
C ALA A 8 15.13 -10.26 -5.36
N ILE A 9 16.41 -10.18 -5.74
CA ILE A 9 17.04 -8.97 -6.30
C ILE A 9 17.64 -9.30 -7.66
N LEU A 10 17.37 -8.45 -8.66
CA LEU A 10 18.08 -8.37 -9.92
C LEU A 10 19.27 -7.41 -9.73
N ASN A 11 20.47 -7.97 -9.75
CA ASN A 11 21.70 -7.19 -9.60
C ASN A 11 22.02 -6.44 -10.89
N LYS A 12 22.87 -5.41 -10.77
CA LYS A 12 23.35 -4.62 -11.92
C LYS A 12 24.04 -5.45 -13.02
N ASP A 13 24.66 -6.57 -12.66
CA ASP A 13 25.33 -7.48 -13.58
C ASP A 13 24.37 -8.47 -14.28
N GLY A 14 23.06 -8.37 -14.01
CA GLY A 14 22.03 -9.23 -14.59
C GLY A 14 21.77 -10.51 -13.80
N THR A 15 22.59 -10.84 -12.79
CA THR A 15 22.36 -12.01 -11.93
C THR A 15 21.20 -11.77 -10.98
N ILE A 16 20.60 -12.86 -10.47
CA ILE A 16 19.52 -12.80 -9.48
C ILE A 16 19.92 -13.54 -8.21
N ASN A 17 19.73 -12.92 -7.05
CA ASN A 17 19.77 -13.61 -5.76
C ASN A 17 18.38 -13.63 -5.15
N MET A 18 18.01 -14.73 -4.51
CA MET A 18 16.68 -14.92 -3.94
C MET A 18 16.73 -15.66 -2.61
N THR A 19 15.77 -15.38 -1.72
CA THR A 19 15.45 -16.16 -0.52
C THR A 19 13.95 -16.49 -0.46
N TYR A 20 13.61 -17.50 0.30
CA TYR A 20 12.24 -17.99 0.52
C TYR A 20 11.62 -17.43 1.80
N CYS A 21 10.33 -17.11 1.77
CA CYS A 21 9.49 -16.74 2.92
C CYS A 21 8.27 -17.65 3.02
N HIS A 22 8.03 -18.24 4.20
CA HIS A 22 6.95 -19.23 4.39
C HIS A 22 5.57 -18.59 4.60
N HIS A 23 5.49 -17.53 5.40
CA HIS A 23 4.23 -16.89 5.78
C HIS A 23 4.01 -15.51 5.17
N ASP A 24 2.74 -15.11 5.16
CA ASP A 24 2.24 -13.79 4.79
C ASP A 24 2.65 -13.28 3.41
N GLY A 25 2.84 -14.17 2.43
CA GLY A 25 3.33 -13.81 1.10
C GLY A 25 2.48 -12.79 0.34
N TYR A 26 1.27 -12.45 0.77
CA TYR A 26 0.35 -11.51 0.10
C TYR A 26 0.80 -10.04 0.15
N LEU A 27 0.08 -9.17 -0.57
CA LEU A 27 0.43 -7.75 -0.74
C LEU A 27 0.13 -6.91 0.51
N ILE A 28 -1.14 -6.67 0.83
CA ILE A 28 -1.58 -5.78 1.91
C ILE A 28 -1.43 -6.45 3.28
N GLY A 29 -0.75 -5.82 4.24
CA GLY A 29 -0.41 -6.41 5.55
C GLY A 29 0.66 -7.52 5.51
N GLY A 30 1.02 -7.99 4.31
CA GLY A 30 1.91 -9.13 4.09
C GLY A 30 3.34 -8.74 3.75
N VAL A 31 4.01 -9.59 2.99
CA VAL A 31 5.38 -9.39 2.49
C VAL A 31 5.44 -8.19 1.55
N GLY A 32 4.46 -8.03 0.64
CA GLY A 32 4.51 -6.97 -0.36
C GLY A 32 4.55 -5.57 0.25
N GLU A 33 3.67 -5.27 1.19
CA GLU A 33 3.66 -3.99 1.90
C GLU A 33 4.92 -3.77 2.75
N LYS A 34 5.43 -4.80 3.43
CA LYS A 34 6.67 -4.69 4.21
C LYS A 34 7.88 -4.38 3.34
N LEU A 35 8.01 -5.05 2.19
CA LEU A 35 9.08 -4.80 1.23
C LEU A 35 9.05 -3.36 0.73
N LEU A 36 7.88 -2.88 0.31
CA LEU A 36 7.72 -1.51 -0.18
C LEU A 36 8.04 -0.45 0.90
N ASN A 37 7.62 -0.69 2.14
CA ASN A 37 7.70 0.30 3.21
C ASN A 37 9.07 0.34 3.90
N HIS A 38 9.81 -0.77 3.94
CA HIS A 38 11.00 -0.88 4.78
C HIS A 38 12.28 -1.29 4.04
N TYR A 39 12.18 -1.90 2.85
CA TYR A 39 13.33 -2.40 2.08
C TYR A 39 13.45 -1.66 0.75
N LYS A 40 13.81 -0.38 0.80
CA LYS A 40 13.69 0.56 -0.35
C LYS A 40 14.92 0.65 -1.24
N ASP A 41 16.05 0.16 -0.77
CA ASP A 41 17.34 0.27 -1.46
C ASP A 41 18.05 -1.08 -1.52
N ALA A 42 18.96 -1.20 -2.50
CA ALA A 42 19.69 -2.43 -2.75
C ALA A 42 20.48 -2.95 -1.55
N GLU A 43 20.99 -2.07 -0.68
CA GLU A 43 21.76 -2.48 0.50
C GLU A 43 20.84 -3.18 1.51
N SER A 44 19.68 -2.59 1.81
CA SER A 44 18.67 -3.17 2.69
C SER A 44 18.20 -4.54 2.19
N VAL A 45 17.95 -4.68 0.88
CA VAL A 45 17.51 -5.93 0.25
C VAL A 45 18.61 -6.97 0.26
N LYS A 46 19.84 -6.62 -0.13
CA LYS A 46 20.99 -7.54 -0.08
C LYS A 46 21.25 -8.01 1.35
N ASN A 47 21.12 -7.13 2.34
CA ASN A 47 21.27 -7.51 3.75
C ASN A 47 20.16 -8.45 4.23
N LEU A 48 18.93 -8.26 3.77
CA LEU A 48 17.80 -9.15 4.04
C LEU A 48 18.05 -10.55 3.45
N ILE A 49 18.32 -10.64 2.14
CA ILE A 49 18.43 -11.92 1.43
C ILE A 49 19.72 -12.69 1.72
N LYS A 50 20.76 -12.03 2.27
CA LYS A 50 21.92 -12.71 2.87
C LYS A 50 21.55 -13.56 4.09
N GLY A 51 20.37 -13.35 4.67
CA GLY A 51 19.80 -14.27 5.64
C GLY A 51 19.47 -15.63 5.03
N GLU A 52 19.06 -16.56 5.88
CA GLU A 52 18.55 -17.85 5.40
C GLU A 52 17.10 -17.72 4.91
N ALA A 53 16.47 -18.86 4.64
CA ALA A 53 15.02 -18.92 4.50
C ALA A 53 14.34 -18.29 5.72
N MET A 54 13.26 -17.56 5.50
CA MET A 54 12.48 -16.95 6.58
C MET A 54 11.12 -17.63 6.75
N ASP A 55 10.71 -17.75 8.02
CA ASP A 55 9.36 -18.13 8.38
C ASP A 55 8.42 -16.94 8.14
N ARG A 56 8.80 -15.76 8.66
CA ARG A 56 8.02 -14.53 8.54
C ARG A 56 8.91 -13.31 8.37
N LEU A 57 8.59 -12.48 7.36
CA LEU A 57 9.27 -11.21 7.13
C LEU A 57 8.88 -10.16 8.18
N GLY A 58 9.86 -9.57 8.84
CA GLY A 58 9.70 -8.39 9.69
C GLY A 58 9.97 -7.07 8.97
N GLU A 59 9.64 -5.96 9.61
CA GLU A 59 9.92 -4.59 9.13
C GLU A 59 11.43 -4.31 9.01
N THR A 60 12.22 -4.98 9.84
CA THR A 60 13.69 -4.97 9.80
C THR A 60 14.21 -6.39 9.79
N LYS A 61 15.47 -6.58 9.38
CA LYS A 61 16.13 -7.88 9.46
C LYS A 61 16.12 -8.46 10.87
N GLN A 62 16.27 -7.62 11.90
CA GLN A 62 16.28 -8.04 13.30
C GLN A 62 14.92 -8.58 13.76
N SER A 63 13.83 -8.03 13.22
CA SER A 63 12.47 -8.51 13.46
C SER A 63 12.04 -9.66 12.53
N THR A 64 12.89 -10.06 11.59
CA THR A 64 12.58 -11.16 10.66
C THR A 64 12.87 -12.50 11.32
N GLU A 65 11.91 -13.40 11.25
CA GLU A 65 11.99 -14.75 11.80
C GLU A 65 12.64 -15.66 10.76
N PHE A 66 13.90 -16.02 10.97
CA PHE A 66 14.63 -16.95 10.09
C PHE A 66 14.48 -18.38 10.57
N TYR A 67 14.36 -19.32 9.64
CA TYR A 67 14.60 -20.73 9.96
C TYR A 67 16.09 -20.86 10.33
N GLY A 68 16.39 -21.17 11.59
CA GLY A 68 17.74 -21.05 12.15
C GLY A 68 18.87 -21.72 11.34
N VAL A 69 20.08 -21.20 11.56
CA VAL A 69 21.31 -21.43 10.76
C VAL A 69 21.53 -22.89 10.36
N GLY A 70 21.71 -23.14 9.06
CA GLY A 70 22.16 -24.41 8.49
C GLY A 70 21.05 -25.42 8.17
N LYS A 71 19.77 -25.03 8.25
CA LYS A 71 18.67 -25.99 8.08
C LYS A 71 18.31 -26.32 6.63
N ASN A 72 18.59 -25.48 5.65
CA ASN A 72 18.53 -25.89 4.25
C ASN A 72 19.15 -24.85 3.27
N PRO A 73 20.32 -25.10 2.66
CA PRO A 73 20.93 -24.20 1.66
C PRO A 73 20.12 -24.10 0.34
N GLU A 74 19.03 -24.85 0.20
CA GLU A 74 18.22 -24.86 -1.02
C GLU A 74 17.26 -23.68 -1.18
N TYR A 75 17.09 -22.87 -0.14
CA TYR A 75 16.14 -21.77 -0.10
C TYR A 75 16.72 -20.40 -0.42
N SER A 76 18.05 -20.26 -0.35
CA SER A 76 18.77 -19.11 -0.89
C SER A 76 19.50 -19.52 -2.16
N ARG A 77 19.24 -18.85 -3.28
CA ARG A 77 19.73 -19.26 -4.60
C ARG A 77 20.25 -18.07 -5.39
N SER A 78 21.22 -18.36 -6.26
CA SER A 78 21.71 -17.42 -7.27
C SER A 78 21.39 -17.97 -8.66
N PHE A 79 20.97 -17.09 -9.55
CA PHE A 79 20.67 -17.39 -10.94
C PHE A 79 21.50 -16.46 -11.83
N THR A 80 21.83 -16.95 -13.03
CA THR A 80 22.61 -16.21 -14.02
C THR A 80 21.86 -15.01 -14.57
N ASP A 81 20.53 -15.12 -14.66
CA ASP A 81 19.64 -14.15 -15.29
C ASP A 81 18.17 -14.44 -14.94
N ILE A 82 17.28 -13.56 -15.41
CA ILE A 82 15.82 -13.63 -15.21
C ILE A 82 15.16 -14.83 -15.87
N ASP A 83 15.68 -15.30 -17.00
CA ASP A 83 15.10 -16.43 -17.72
C ASP A 83 15.43 -17.73 -17.00
N HIS A 84 16.68 -17.89 -16.55
CA HIS A 84 17.06 -19.00 -15.68
C HIS A 84 16.23 -18.99 -14.38
N TYR A 85 16.00 -17.82 -13.76
CA TYR A 85 15.13 -17.72 -12.59
C TYR A 85 13.70 -18.22 -12.88
N LYS A 86 13.09 -17.78 -13.98
CA LYS A 86 11.72 -18.15 -14.38
C LYS A 86 11.56 -19.62 -14.77
N THR A 87 12.60 -20.26 -15.31
CA THR A 87 12.53 -21.69 -15.69
C THR A 87 12.43 -22.63 -14.49
N ARG A 88 12.76 -22.18 -13.28
CA ARG A 88 12.77 -22.99 -12.06
C ARG A 88 11.39 -23.00 -11.40
N LYS A 89 10.52 -23.88 -11.91
CA LYS A 89 9.13 -24.06 -11.45
C LYS A 89 8.96 -24.10 -9.92
N GLN A 90 9.84 -24.80 -9.19
CA GLN A 90 9.76 -24.91 -7.73
C GLN A 90 9.80 -23.58 -6.95
N TYR A 91 10.34 -22.53 -7.57
CA TYR A 91 10.47 -21.19 -7.00
C TYR A 91 9.53 -20.21 -7.68
N TRP A 92 9.38 -20.30 -8.99
CA TRP A 92 8.45 -19.46 -9.75
C TRP A 92 6.98 -19.75 -9.40
N GLN A 93 6.67 -20.98 -8.95
CA GLN A 93 5.35 -21.42 -8.55
C GLN A 93 5.12 -21.28 -7.03
N LYS A 94 5.56 -20.15 -6.46
CA LYS A 94 5.07 -19.72 -5.14
C LYS A 94 3.86 -18.83 -5.32
N ASP A 95 3.06 -18.72 -4.25
CA ASP A 95 1.85 -17.90 -4.26
C ASP A 95 2.17 -16.46 -4.68
N PHE A 96 3.30 -15.94 -4.20
CA PHE A 96 3.85 -14.65 -4.57
C PHE A 96 5.36 -14.73 -4.87
N ASN A 97 5.81 -13.93 -5.84
CA ASN A 97 7.21 -13.73 -6.15
C ASN A 97 7.49 -12.23 -6.17
N TYR A 98 8.47 -11.77 -5.40
CA TYR A 98 8.89 -10.37 -5.33
C TYR A 98 10.28 -10.21 -5.93
N LEU A 99 10.46 -9.17 -6.74
CA LEU A 99 11.74 -8.86 -7.39
C LEU A 99 12.06 -7.38 -7.23
N PHE A 100 13.17 -7.09 -6.58
CA PHE A 100 13.78 -5.78 -6.52
C PHE A 100 14.75 -5.60 -7.69
N ASP A 101 14.63 -4.51 -8.43
CA ASP A 101 15.57 -4.14 -9.47
C ASP A 101 16.58 -3.13 -8.90
N GLU A 102 17.85 -3.54 -8.79
CA GLU A 102 18.93 -2.69 -8.28
C GLU A 102 19.23 -1.49 -9.19
N GLN A 103 18.94 -1.57 -10.49
CA GLN A 103 19.17 -0.46 -11.41
C GLN A 103 18.17 0.68 -11.18
N THR A 104 16.92 0.33 -10.95
CA THR A 104 15.82 1.30 -10.78
C THR A 104 15.45 1.56 -9.32
N ASN A 105 15.97 0.78 -8.37
CA ASN A 105 15.55 0.73 -6.97
C ASN A 105 14.04 0.59 -6.83
N SER A 106 13.45 -0.33 -7.59
CA SER A 106 12.00 -0.52 -7.61
C SER A 106 11.62 -1.97 -7.37
N TRP A 107 10.49 -2.16 -6.69
CA TRP A 107 9.91 -3.48 -6.49
C TRP A 107 8.91 -3.81 -7.60
N SER A 108 8.89 -5.09 -7.92
CA SER A 108 7.85 -5.69 -8.72
C SER A 108 7.42 -7.02 -8.09
N TYR A 109 6.22 -7.48 -8.43
CA TYR A 109 5.69 -8.73 -7.92
C TYR A 109 4.98 -9.52 -9.01
N ASN A 110 4.90 -10.82 -8.79
CA ASN A 110 4.09 -11.74 -9.56
C ASN A 110 3.31 -12.61 -8.58
N LYS A 111 2.08 -12.99 -8.91
CA LYS A 111 1.30 -13.94 -8.12
C LYS A 111 0.80 -15.07 -9.01
N GLN A 112 0.93 -16.31 -8.54
CA GLN A 112 0.60 -17.48 -9.35
C GLN A 112 -0.92 -17.71 -9.43
N HIS A 113 -1.64 -17.35 -8.37
CA HIS A 113 -3.08 -17.49 -8.26
C HIS A 113 -3.72 -16.13 -7.96
N ASP A 114 -4.74 -15.75 -8.74
CA ASP A 114 -5.72 -14.79 -8.23
C ASP A 114 -6.53 -15.53 -7.18
N VAL A 115 -6.18 -15.31 -5.91
CA VAL A 115 -6.97 -15.81 -4.79
C VAL A 115 -8.19 -14.91 -4.67
N THR A 116 -9.25 -15.20 -5.40
CA THR A 116 -10.57 -14.77 -4.96
C THR A 116 -11.01 -15.72 -3.85
N HIS A 117 -11.71 -15.22 -2.83
CA HIS A 117 -12.24 -15.99 -1.70
C HIS A 117 -13.21 -17.15 -2.11
N TYR A 118 -13.45 -17.35 -3.42
CA TYR A 118 -14.41 -18.28 -4.01
C TYR A 118 -13.87 -19.22 -5.09
N GLY A 119 -12.55 -19.26 -5.33
CA GLY A 119 -11.96 -20.25 -6.23
C GLY A 119 -10.83 -19.72 -7.10
N PHE A 120 -9.99 -20.66 -7.55
CA PHE A 120 -8.85 -20.41 -8.42
C PHE A 120 -9.32 -20.19 -9.86
N VAL A 121 -8.97 -19.06 -10.47
CA VAL A 121 -9.13 -18.85 -11.92
C VAL A 121 -7.75 -18.88 -12.56
N ASP A 122 -7.55 -19.82 -13.48
CA ASP A 122 -6.35 -19.90 -14.32
C ASP A 122 -6.54 -19.10 -15.61
N HIS A 123 -5.84 -17.96 -15.70
CA HIS A 123 -5.62 -17.23 -16.93
C HIS A 123 -4.12 -17.21 -17.23
N ASP A 124 -3.72 -18.02 -18.20
CA ASP A 124 -2.37 -18.59 -18.35
C ASP A 124 -1.33 -17.68 -19.03
N ASN A 125 -1.71 -16.47 -19.47
CA ASN A 125 -0.82 -15.61 -20.29
C ASN A 125 -0.21 -14.41 -19.56
N ASP A 126 -0.83 -13.89 -18.49
CA ASP A 126 -0.33 -12.71 -17.77
C ASP A 126 0.33 -13.06 -16.41
N LYS A 127 0.21 -14.31 -15.97
CA LYS A 127 0.78 -14.85 -14.73
C LYS A 127 2.30 -15.05 -14.76
N LYS A 128 2.99 -14.67 -15.84
CA LYS A 128 4.45 -14.83 -16.01
C LYS A 128 5.20 -13.49 -16.03
N SER A 129 4.48 -12.37 -15.98
CA SER A 129 5.06 -11.03 -15.95
C SER A 129 5.12 -10.52 -14.50
N PHE A 130 6.17 -9.75 -14.21
CA PHE A 130 6.25 -8.96 -12.99
C PHE A 130 5.47 -7.66 -13.19
N ARG A 131 4.62 -7.33 -12.23
CA ARG A 131 3.85 -6.09 -12.17
C ARG A 131 4.49 -5.14 -11.14
N PRO A 132 4.42 -3.81 -11.32
CA PRO A 132 4.97 -2.87 -10.34
C PRO A 132 4.37 -3.07 -8.95
N LEU A 133 5.22 -3.11 -7.93
CA LEU A 133 4.82 -3.03 -6.53
C LEU A 133 5.10 -1.60 -6.05
N ASN A 134 4.03 -0.82 -5.92
CA ASN A 134 4.07 0.56 -5.47
C ASN A 134 2.81 0.90 -4.67
N GLN A 135 2.72 2.14 -4.18
CA GLN A 135 1.57 2.56 -3.36
C GLN A 135 0.24 2.46 -4.12
N GLU A 136 0.22 2.77 -5.42
CA GLU A 136 -0.99 2.64 -6.24
C GLU A 136 -1.46 1.19 -6.32
N THR A 137 -0.54 0.24 -6.50
CA THR A 137 -0.82 -1.20 -6.46
C THR A 137 -1.40 -1.61 -5.11
N LEU A 138 -0.81 -1.16 -3.99
CA LEU A 138 -1.35 -1.48 -2.66
C LEU A 138 -2.75 -0.89 -2.47
N ASN A 139 -2.97 0.37 -2.86
CA ASN A 139 -4.28 1.01 -2.74
C ASN A 139 -5.35 0.27 -3.54
N LYS A 140 -5.05 -0.16 -4.77
CA LYS A 140 -5.97 -0.99 -5.57
C LYS A 140 -6.31 -2.31 -4.90
N GLU A 141 -5.33 -2.98 -4.29
CA GLU A 141 -5.56 -4.22 -3.54
C GLU A 141 -6.46 -3.96 -2.31
N ARG A 142 -6.29 -2.82 -1.63
CA ARG A 142 -7.18 -2.41 -0.53
C ARG A 142 -8.60 -2.11 -1.01
N GLU A 143 -8.74 -1.42 -2.13
CA GLU A 143 -10.04 -1.16 -2.75
C GLU A 143 -10.78 -2.46 -3.07
N GLN A 144 -10.07 -3.44 -3.64
CA GLN A 144 -10.61 -4.76 -3.91
C GLN A 144 -11.00 -5.50 -2.62
N ALA A 145 -10.16 -5.44 -1.57
CA ALA A 145 -10.48 -6.06 -0.29
C ALA A 145 -11.77 -5.48 0.31
N VAL A 146 -11.93 -4.14 0.32
CA VAL A 146 -13.16 -3.48 0.78
C VAL A 146 -14.36 -3.93 -0.03
N LEU A 147 -14.24 -3.97 -1.37
CA LEU A 147 -15.30 -4.43 -2.27
C LEU A 147 -15.74 -5.86 -1.93
N ASP A 148 -14.80 -6.77 -1.72
CA ASP A 148 -15.06 -8.16 -1.38
C ASP A 148 -15.81 -8.24 -0.04
N PHE A 149 -15.38 -7.52 0.99
CA PHE A 149 -16.05 -7.53 2.30
C PHE A 149 -17.47 -6.99 2.26
N ILE A 150 -17.73 -5.95 1.46
CA ILE A 150 -19.07 -5.41 1.23
C ILE A 150 -19.97 -6.49 0.59
N GLN A 151 -19.48 -7.18 -0.43
CA GLN A 151 -20.30 -8.09 -1.24
C GLN A 151 -20.56 -9.47 -0.60
N VAL A 152 -19.67 -9.92 0.28
CA VAL A 152 -19.79 -11.24 0.90
C VAL A 152 -20.90 -11.26 1.95
N ARG A 153 -21.67 -12.34 2.05
CA ARG A 153 -22.71 -12.50 3.09
C ARG A 153 -22.11 -12.72 4.47
N ASP A 154 -22.79 -12.17 5.48
CA ASP A 154 -22.43 -12.38 6.89
C ASP A 154 -23.19 -13.60 7.43
N HIS A 155 -22.52 -14.44 8.23
CA HIS A 155 -23.13 -15.66 8.77
C HIS A 155 -23.30 -15.59 10.29
N HIS A 156 -22.62 -14.65 10.96
CA HIS A 156 -22.70 -14.41 12.40
C HIS A 156 -22.62 -12.90 12.73
N PRO A 157 -23.22 -12.42 13.83
CA PRO A 157 -23.11 -11.02 14.24
C PRO A 157 -21.67 -10.50 14.40
N ASP A 158 -20.75 -11.35 14.87
CA ASP A 158 -19.33 -10.98 15.00
C ASP A 158 -18.65 -10.74 13.65
N ASP A 159 -19.10 -11.41 12.58
CA ASP A 159 -18.60 -11.18 11.22
C ASP A 159 -18.89 -9.75 10.78
N ILE A 160 -20.07 -9.21 11.13
CA ILE A 160 -20.50 -7.87 10.75
C ILE A 160 -19.52 -6.85 11.34
N LYS A 161 -19.20 -6.97 12.63
CA LYS A 161 -18.27 -6.07 13.30
C LYS A 161 -16.87 -6.18 12.68
N TRP A 162 -16.34 -7.40 12.60
CA TRP A 162 -14.99 -7.62 12.05
C TRP A 162 -14.85 -7.07 10.63
N ARG A 163 -15.86 -7.23 9.77
CA ARG A 163 -15.81 -6.70 8.40
C ARG A 163 -15.87 -5.18 8.35
N LYS A 164 -16.65 -4.55 9.21
CA LYS A 164 -16.65 -3.09 9.34
C LYS A 164 -15.27 -2.58 9.74
N ASP A 165 -14.63 -3.23 10.72
CA ASP A 165 -13.27 -2.89 11.15
C ASP A 165 -12.27 -3.04 9.99
N VAL A 166 -12.35 -4.11 9.19
CA VAL A 166 -11.47 -4.33 8.03
C VAL A 166 -11.74 -3.32 6.90
N ILE A 167 -12.99 -2.94 6.67
CA ILE A 167 -13.36 -1.88 5.72
C ILE A 167 -12.72 -0.56 6.15
N GLU A 168 -12.90 -0.19 7.42
CA GLU A 168 -12.35 1.04 7.97
C GLU A 168 -10.81 1.06 7.87
N GLU A 169 -10.15 -0.03 8.28
CA GLU A 169 -8.70 -0.15 8.19
C GLU A 169 -8.17 0.08 6.77
N ASN A 170 -8.81 -0.51 5.76
CA ASN A 170 -8.36 -0.38 4.38
C ASN A 170 -8.61 1.00 3.78
N LEU A 171 -9.73 1.66 4.15
CA LEU A 171 -10.00 3.05 3.77
C LEU A 171 -8.98 4.00 4.41
N VAL A 172 -8.69 3.84 5.71
CA VAL A 172 -7.69 4.62 6.44
C VAL A 172 -6.30 4.46 5.82
N LYS A 173 -5.95 3.24 5.37
CA LYS A 173 -4.65 2.93 4.77
C LYS A 173 -4.56 3.26 3.27
N GLY A 174 -5.57 3.90 2.68
CA GLY A 174 -5.47 4.51 1.35
C GLY A 174 -6.34 3.92 0.24
N ALA A 175 -7.31 3.04 0.55
CA ALA A 175 -8.32 2.67 -0.44
C ALA A 175 -9.18 3.88 -0.84
N ASP A 176 -9.40 4.10 -2.13
CA ASP A 176 -10.30 5.14 -2.62
C ASP A 176 -11.74 4.62 -2.76
N PHE A 177 -12.64 5.17 -1.95
CA PHE A 177 -14.04 4.79 -1.97
C PHE A 177 -14.74 5.12 -3.30
N GLU A 178 -14.33 6.15 -4.03
CA GLU A 178 -14.91 6.47 -5.33
C GLU A 178 -14.52 5.44 -6.40
N ASN A 179 -13.36 4.80 -6.28
CA ASN A 179 -13.01 3.67 -7.14
C ASN A 179 -13.84 2.44 -6.79
N ILE A 180 -14.02 2.16 -5.50
CA ILE A 180 -14.87 1.05 -5.02
C ILE A 180 -16.31 1.18 -5.56
N LYS A 181 -16.89 2.39 -5.52
CA LYS A 181 -18.22 2.67 -6.10
C LYS A 181 -18.32 2.35 -7.59
N LYS A 182 -17.26 2.57 -8.36
CA LYS A 182 -17.25 2.26 -9.80
C LYS A 182 -17.18 0.75 -10.07
N MET A 183 -16.59 -0.01 -9.16
CA MET A 183 -16.43 -1.47 -9.29
C MET A 183 -17.65 -2.25 -8.80
N ILE A 184 -18.46 -1.68 -7.91
CA ILE A 184 -19.54 -2.41 -7.26
C ILE A 184 -20.73 -2.68 -8.20
N ASN A 185 -21.22 -3.93 -8.17
CA ASN A 185 -22.43 -4.29 -8.89
C ASN A 185 -23.67 -3.78 -8.12
N PRO A 186 -24.50 -2.87 -8.68
CA PRO A 186 -25.66 -2.30 -7.98
C PRO A 186 -26.65 -3.36 -7.47
N THR A 187 -26.80 -4.48 -8.18
CA THR A 187 -27.67 -5.58 -7.76
C THR A 187 -27.20 -6.23 -6.47
N ARG A 188 -25.88 -6.27 -6.21
CA ARG A 188 -25.32 -6.79 -4.95
C ARG A 188 -25.55 -5.86 -3.76
N LEU A 189 -25.83 -4.58 -4.01
CA LEU A 189 -26.12 -3.58 -2.98
C LEU A 189 -27.59 -3.44 -2.64
N ASN A 190 -28.51 -3.84 -3.54
CA ASN A 190 -29.93 -3.60 -3.34
C ASN A 190 -30.40 -4.07 -1.96
N LYS A 191 -30.81 -3.13 -1.11
CA LYS A 191 -31.21 -3.38 0.29
C LYS A 191 -32.32 -4.43 0.43
N GLN A 192 -33.22 -4.53 -0.54
CA GLN A 192 -34.28 -5.56 -0.53
C GLN A 192 -33.74 -6.97 -0.83
N VAL A 193 -32.62 -7.05 -1.56
CA VAL A 193 -31.98 -8.30 -2.00
C VAL A 193 -30.86 -8.73 -1.06
N ASN A 194 -30.05 -7.77 -0.58
CA ASN A 194 -28.93 -8.00 0.34
C ASN A 194 -28.77 -6.83 1.34
N PRO A 195 -29.55 -6.82 2.43
CA PRO A 195 -29.50 -5.75 3.44
C PRO A 195 -28.11 -5.54 4.06
N SER A 196 -27.37 -6.64 4.29
CA SER A 196 -26.03 -6.61 4.89
C SER A 196 -25.00 -5.94 3.98
N ALA A 197 -25.06 -6.19 2.66
CA ALA A 197 -24.18 -5.50 1.72
C ALA A 197 -24.45 -4.00 1.66
N GLN A 198 -25.73 -3.59 1.68
CA GLN A 198 -26.07 -2.17 1.76
C GLN A 198 -25.53 -1.53 3.04
N GLU A 199 -25.72 -2.18 4.20
CA GLU A 199 -25.24 -1.65 5.49
C GLU A 199 -23.71 -1.46 5.51
N LYS A 200 -22.96 -2.43 4.95
CA LYS A 200 -21.49 -2.34 4.85
C LYS A 200 -21.06 -1.25 3.88
N PHE A 201 -21.78 -1.05 2.78
CA PHE A 201 -21.54 0.05 1.86
C PHE A 201 -21.82 1.41 2.50
N ASP A 202 -22.93 1.54 3.23
CA ASP A 202 -23.29 2.77 3.95
C ASP A 202 -22.21 3.10 5.00
N HIS A 203 -21.72 2.09 5.71
CA HIS A 203 -20.61 2.25 6.65
C HIS A 203 -19.30 2.71 5.95
N ALA A 204 -18.92 2.05 4.85
CA ALA A 204 -17.74 2.44 4.07
C ALA A 204 -17.85 3.90 3.57
N GLN A 205 -19.04 4.32 3.13
CA GLN A 205 -19.31 5.69 2.72
C GLN A 205 -19.17 6.68 3.88
N GLU A 206 -19.67 6.32 5.07
CA GLU A 206 -19.54 7.14 6.28
C GLU A 206 -18.07 7.35 6.65
N VAL A 207 -17.27 6.27 6.68
CA VAL A 207 -15.83 6.34 6.95
C VAL A 207 -15.12 7.21 5.91
N ALA A 208 -15.39 7.00 4.62
CA ALA A 208 -14.80 7.80 3.55
C ALA A 208 -15.12 9.30 3.70
N ASN A 209 -16.36 9.64 4.07
CA ASN A 209 -16.77 11.02 4.31
C ASN A 209 -16.00 11.64 5.50
N LYS A 210 -15.81 10.89 6.58
CA LYS A 210 -15.01 11.35 7.73
C LYS A 210 -13.55 11.59 7.33
N LEU A 211 -12.95 10.68 6.57
CA LEU A 211 -11.57 10.83 6.09
C LEU A 211 -11.41 12.05 5.17
N ASN A 212 -12.36 12.29 4.28
CA ASN A 212 -12.37 13.47 3.41
C ASN A 212 -12.50 14.77 4.20
N ALA A 213 -13.35 14.81 5.24
CA ALA A 213 -13.46 15.97 6.13
C ALA A 213 -12.13 16.25 6.85
N ILE A 214 -11.48 15.22 7.40
CA ILE A 214 -10.18 15.35 8.06
C ILE A 214 -9.10 15.85 7.09
N LYS A 215 -9.10 15.35 5.85
CA LYS A 215 -8.15 15.79 4.83
C LYS A 215 -8.36 17.27 4.48
N LEU A 216 -9.61 17.69 4.30
CA LEU A 216 -9.96 19.08 4.04
C LEU A 216 -9.53 20.00 5.19
N ASP A 217 -9.75 19.58 6.44
CA ASP A 217 -9.33 20.35 7.62
C ASP A 217 -7.81 20.55 7.71
N ARG A 218 -7.02 19.56 7.25
CA ARG A 218 -5.55 19.65 7.20
C ARG A 218 -5.05 20.52 6.04
N GLU A 219 -5.77 20.55 4.93
CA GLU A 219 -5.42 21.32 3.73
C GLU A 219 -5.90 22.78 3.80
N LEU A 220 -6.87 23.09 4.67
CA LEU A 220 -7.27 24.45 4.93
C LEU A 220 -6.08 25.25 5.49
N PRO A 221 -5.72 26.40 4.89
CA PRO A 221 -4.73 27.28 5.49
C PRO A 221 -5.23 27.62 6.90
N GLN A 222 -4.38 27.43 7.92
CA GLN A 222 -4.74 27.86 9.26
C GLN A 222 -5.14 29.31 9.17
N LYS A 223 -6.42 29.60 9.45
CA LYS A 223 -6.90 30.97 9.48
C LYS A 223 -6.02 31.68 10.50
N ASP A 224 -5.38 32.76 10.06
CA ASP A 224 -4.71 33.70 10.96
C ASP A 224 -5.66 33.94 12.15
N SER A 225 -5.14 33.87 13.38
CA SER A 225 -5.96 34.22 14.53
C SER A 225 -6.52 35.63 14.34
N TYR A 226 -7.64 35.95 14.98
CA TYR A 226 -8.19 37.32 14.91
C TYR A 226 -7.12 38.36 15.26
N GLU A 227 -6.27 38.06 16.24
CA GLU A 227 -5.13 38.91 16.62
C GLU A 227 -4.10 39.04 15.50
N ASP A 228 -3.74 37.96 14.80
CA ASP A 228 -2.80 37.99 13.67
C ASP A 228 -3.36 38.77 12.48
N MET A 229 -4.65 38.64 12.18
CA MET A 229 -5.33 39.44 11.17
C MET A 229 -5.32 40.93 11.53
N MET A 230 -5.68 41.27 12.77
CA MET A 230 -5.70 42.67 13.23
C MET A 230 -4.30 43.27 13.25
N LYS A 231 -3.27 42.46 13.56
CA LYS A 231 -1.87 42.87 13.50
C LYS A 231 -1.43 43.13 12.05
N LYS A 232 -1.75 42.25 11.11
CA LYS A 232 -1.44 42.45 9.67
C LYS A 232 -2.15 43.68 9.10
N LEU A 233 -3.43 43.88 9.42
CA LEU A 233 -4.18 45.07 9.02
C LEU A 233 -3.62 46.36 9.65
N GLY A 234 -3.23 46.29 10.93
CA GLY A 234 -2.61 47.41 11.64
C GLY A 234 -1.24 47.82 11.07
N ILE A 235 -0.43 46.84 10.63
CA ILE A 235 0.85 47.10 9.96
C ILE A 235 0.62 47.79 8.60
N GLN A 236 -0.32 47.27 7.79
CA GLN A 236 -0.67 47.88 6.50
C GLN A 236 -1.21 49.32 6.61
N HIS A 237 -1.92 49.64 7.68
CA HIS A 237 -2.40 51.01 7.93
C HIS A 237 -1.28 51.97 8.34
N LYS A 238 -0.28 51.51 9.12
CA LYS A 238 0.89 52.33 9.48
C LYS A 238 1.79 52.61 8.28
N ASP A 239 2.06 51.61 7.45
CA ASP A 239 2.91 51.78 6.25
C ASP A 239 2.30 52.79 5.26
N LYS A 240 0.97 52.79 5.10
CA LYS A 240 0.26 53.78 4.27
C LYS A 240 0.26 55.19 4.90
N GLN A 241 0.23 55.31 6.23
CA GLN A 241 0.38 56.60 6.89
C GLN A 241 1.80 57.16 6.73
N GLU A 242 2.85 56.36 6.92
CA GLU A 242 4.24 56.82 6.76
C GLU A 242 4.57 57.24 5.30
N GLN A 243 3.99 56.56 4.30
CA GLN A 243 4.10 56.96 2.89
C GLN A 243 3.38 58.27 2.54
N SER A 244 2.35 58.65 3.28
CA SER A 244 1.60 59.90 3.03
C SER A 244 2.20 61.13 3.72
N ILE A 245 2.95 60.93 4.81
CA ILE A 245 3.61 62.03 5.55
C ILE A 245 4.91 62.49 4.86
N THR A 246 5.50 61.67 3.98
CA THR A 246 6.79 61.98 3.32
C THR A 246 6.68 62.77 2.02
N ARG A 247 5.47 63.20 1.58
CA ARG A 247 5.28 63.88 0.27
C ARG A 247 4.74 65.32 0.33
N ALA A 248 5.04 66.08 1.38
CA ALA A 248 4.73 67.53 1.43
C ALA A 248 5.98 68.38 1.73
N GLY A 249 6.73 68.63 0.66
CA GLY A 249 7.36 69.90 0.29
C GLY A 249 8.02 70.79 1.36
N LYS A 250 9.36 70.75 1.41
CA LYS A 250 10.20 71.89 1.79
C LYS A 250 9.92 73.06 0.83
N ILE A 251 9.60 74.24 1.36
CA ILE A 251 9.83 75.52 0.66
C ILE A 251 11.23 76.00 1.07
N LYS A 252 12.10 76.29 0.09
CA LYS A 252 13.31 77.08 0.31
C LYS A 252 13.49 78.10 -0.83
N VAL A 253 13.46 79.35 -0.39
CA VAL A 253 13.86 80.64 -1.01
C VAL A 253 13.12 81.04 -2.28
#